data_AF-A0A0Q9QHN8-F1
#
_entry.id   AF-A0A0Q9QHN8-F1
#
_cell.length_a   1.000
_cell.length_b   1.000
_cell.length_c   1.000
_cell.angle_alpha   90.00
_cell.angle_beta   90.00
_cell.angle_gamma   90.00
#
_symmetry.space_group_name_H-M   'P 1'
#
loop_
_entity.id
_entity.type
_entity.pdbx_description
1 polymer ?
#
loop_
_entity_poly.entity_id
_entity_poly.type
_entity_poly.pdbx_seq_one_letter_code
_entity_poly.pdbx_strand_id
1 'polypeptide(L)'
;MRRKFSPIEIAIGILIAIGLIVSLRVLFIPILVLGAIFLLYKFPPSRWKKPSINQGNGKGKTKNAKFRVINGTKDSDKDDFPKYH
;
A
#
# COMPACT_ATOMS: atom_id res chain seq x y z
N MET A 1 -31.06 -46.02 -10.91
CA MET A 1 -32.34 -45.33 -11.15
C MET A 1 -32.10 -43.82 -11.15
N ARG A 2 -32.29 -43.14 -12.29
CA ARG A 2 -32.15 -41.67 -12.35
C ARG A 2 -33.46 -41.03 -11.87
N ARG A 3 -33.48 -40.47 -10.66
CA ARG A 3 -34.60 -39.67 -10.19
C ARG A 3 -34.72 -38.41 -11.07
N LYS A 4 -35.91 -38.18 -11.61
CA LYS A 4 -36.24 -36.94 -12.32
C LYS A 4 -36.96 -36.04 -11.32
N PHE A 5 -36.36 -34.91 -10.99
CA PHE A 5 -36.98 -33.93 -10.10
C PHE A 5 -38.13 -33.25 -10.81
N SER A 6 -39.25 -33.09 -10.10
CA SER A 6 -40.40 -32.35 -10.61
C SER A 6 -40.08 -30.84 -10.62
N PRO A 7 -40.59 -30.06 -11.59
CA PRO A 7 -40.45 -28.60 -11.59
C PRO A 7 -40.86 -27.95 -10.27
N ILE A 8 -41.85 -28.53 -9.58
CA ILE A 8 -42.32 -28.07 -8.26
C ILE A 8 -41.27 -28.29 -7.17
N GLU A 9 -40.61 -29.46 -7.15
CA GLU A 9 -39.55 -29.75 -6.18
C GLU A 9 -38.36 -28.80 -6.37
N ILE A 10 -38.02 -28.50 -7.63
CA ILE A 10 -36.97 -27.53 -7.96
C ILE A 10 -37.37 -26.13 -7.48
N ALA A 11 -38.62 -25.70 -7.72
CA ALA A 11 -39.11 -24.40 -7.28
C ALA A 11 -39.07 -24.26 -5.75
N ILE A 12 -39.51 -25.30 -5.02
CA ILE A 12 -39.46 -25.32 -3.55
C ILE A 12 -38.02 -25.30 -3.05
N GLY A 13 -37.13 -26.09 -3.66
CA GLY A 13 -35.70 -26.10 -3.32
C GLY A 13 -35.04 -24.74 -3.50
N ILE A 14 -35.36 -24.04 -4.60
CA ILE A 14 -34.86 -22.68 -4.86
C ILE A 14 -35.38 -21.70 -3.80
N LEU A 15 -36.68 -21.75 -3.45
CA LEU A 15 -37.27 -20.87 -2.46
C LEU A 15 -36.59 -21.04 -1.08
N ILE A 16 -36.35 -22.29 -0.67
CA ILE A 16 -35.66 -22.62 0.57
C ILE A 16 -34.22 -22.10 0.53
N ALA A 17 -33.50 -22.32 -0.57
CA ALA A 17 -32.13 -21.86 -0.72
C ALA A 17 -32.03 -20.32 -0.60
N ILE A 18 -32.93 -19.58 -1.25
CA ILE A 18 -32.98 -18.13 -1.17
C ILE A 18 -33.32 -17.68 0.25
N GLY A 19 -34.30 -18.30 0.91
CA GLY A 19 -34.68 -18.00 2.29
C GLY A 19 -33.52 -18.18 3.27
N LEU A 20 -32.75 -19.25 3.12
CA LEU A 20 -31.55 -19.50 3.92
C LEU A 20 -30.46 -18.45 3.66
N ILE A 21 -30.19 -18.11 2.40
CA ILE A 21 -29.18 -17.09 2.05
C ILE A 21 -29.56 -15.71 2.62
N VAL A 22 -30.85 -15.34 2.57
CA VAL A 22 -31.33 -14.07 3.12
C VAL A 22 -31.22 -14.06 4.65
N SER A 23 -31.60 -15.15 5.32
CA SER A 23 -31.50 -15.29 6.77
C SER A 23 -30.04 -15.22 7.26
N LEU A 24 -29.12 -15.84 6.51
CA LEU A 24 -27.70 -15.84 6.82
C LEU A 24 -27.01 -14.50 6.58
N ARG A 25 -27.64 -13.50 5.94
CA ARG A 25 -27.02 -12.18 5.72
C ARG A 25 -26.57 -11.51 7.03
N VAL A 26 -27.33 -11.69 8.10
CA VAL A 26 -26.99 -11.15 9.43
C VAL A 26 -25.71 -11.77 9.99
N LEU A 27 -25.43 -13.04 9.68
CA LEU A 27 -24.18 -13.73 10.04
C LEU A 27 -23.06 -13.49 9.02
N PHE A 28 -23.41 -13.27 7.75
CA PHE A 28 -22.44 -13.07 6.67
C PHE A 28 -21.72 -11.73 6.79
N ILE A 29 -22.42 -10.65 7.18
CA ILE A 29 -21.82 -9.33 7.38
C ILE A 29 -20.66 -9.36 8.39
N PRO A 30 -20.80 -9.87 9.64
CA PRO A 30 -19.70 -9.89 10.59
C PRO A 30 -18.55 -10.79 10.14
N ILE A 31 -18.83 -11.94 9.51
CA ILE A 31 -17.79 -12.82 8.94
C ILE A 31 -17.01 -12.10 7.84
N LEU A 32 -17.70 -11.40 6.93
CA LEU A 32 -17.08 -10.66 5.84
C LEU A 32 -16.27 -9.47 6.37
N VAL A 33 -16.76 -8.76 7.38
CA VAL A 33 -16.04 -7.67 8.05
C VAL A 33 -14.77 -8.20 8.71
N LEU A 34 -14.85 -9.27 9.50
CA LEU A 34 -13.68 -9.91 10.12
C LEU A 34 -12.69 -10.41 9.06
N GLY A 35 -13.17 -11.03 7.99
CA GLY A 35 -12.35 -11.50 6.88
C GLY A 35 -11.66 -10.36 6.15
N ALA A 36 -12.37 -9.25 5.88
CA ALA A 36 -11.79 -8.07 5.26
C ALA A 36 -10.73 -7.42 6.15
N ILE A 37 -11.00 -7.26 7.45
CA ILE A 37 -10.02 -6.75 8.42
C ILE A 37 -8.78 -7.66 8.44
N PHE A 38 -8.97 -8.97 8.55
CA PHE A 38 -7.86 -9.94 8.55
C PHE A 38 -7.06 -9.87 7.24
N LEU A 39 -7.74 -9.76 6.10
CA LEU A 39 -7.08 -9.65 4.79
C LEU A 39 -6.24 -8.38 4.70
N LEU A 40 -6.79 -7.22 5.09
CA LEU A 40 -6.04 -5.97 5.12
C LEU A 40 -4.91 -5.99 6.16
N TYR A 41 -5.09 -6.68 7.30
CA TYR A 41 -4.03 -6.86 8.29
C TYR A 41 -2.88 -7.70 7.73
N LYS A 42 -3.21 -8.84 7.10
CA LYS A 42 -2.23 -9.76 6.52
C LYS A 42 -1.54 -9.17 5.29
N PHE A 43 -2.29 -8.43 4.48
CA PHE A 43 -1.84 -7.80 3.25
C PHE A 43 -2.15 -6.30 3.32
N PRO A 44 -1.36 -5.54 4.09
CA PRO A 44 -1.57 -4.10 4.21
C PRO A 44 -1.45 -3.45 2.83
N PRO A 45 -2.43 -2.62 2.42
CA PRO A 45 -2.41 -2.02 1.10
C PRO A 45 -1.15 -1.17 0.93
N SER A 46 -0.48 -1.31 -0.22
CA SER A 46 0.78 -0.62 -0.52
C SER A 46 0.68 0.91 -0.43
N ARG A 47 -0.54 1.46 -0.57
CA ARG A 47 -0.85 2.89 -0.43
C ARG A 47 -0.64 3.43 1.00
N TRP A 48 -0.55 2.58 2.01
CA TRP A 48 -0.27 2.98 3.39
C TRP A 48 1.20 2.81 3.78
N LYS A 49 2.04 2.30 2.88
CA LYS A 49 3.48 2.35 3.08
C LYS A 49 3.90 3.81 3.00
N LYS A 50 4.35 4.37 4.12
CA LYS A 50 4.99 5.69 4.12
C LYS A 50 6.08 5.66 3.04
N PRO A 51 6.16 6.68 2.16
CA PRO A 51 7.28 6.74 1.23
C PRO A 51 8.55 6.69 2.07
N SER A 52 9.37 5.66 1.86
CA SER A 52 10.72 5.68 2.42
C SER A 52 11.36 6.91 1.80
N ILE A 53 11.61 7.94 2.61
CA ILE A 53 12.47 9.04 2.23
C ILE A 53 13.84 8.37 2.11
N ASN A 54 14.12 7.82 0.92
CA ASN A 54 15.47 7.55 0.51
C ASN A 54 16.09 8.94 0.46
N GLN A 55 16.77 9.29 1.55
CA GLN A 55 17.75 10.34 1.60
C GLN A 55 18.91 9.85 0.72
N GLY A 56 18.64 9.71 -0.57
CA GLY A 56 19.67 9.61 -1.58
C GLY A 56 20.54 10.84 -1.37
N ASN A 57 21.85 10.63 -1.51
CA ASN A 57 22.92 11.60 -1.36
C ASN A 57 22.84 12.68 -2.48
N GLY A 58 21.64 13.23 -2.70
CA GLY A 58 21.32 14.28 -3.63
C GLY A 58 21.84 15.56 -3.03
N LYS A 59 23.13 15.81 -3.31
CA LYS A 59 23.81 17.10 -3.19
C LYS A 59 22.80 18.20 -3.47
N GLY A 60 22.25 18.77 -2.39
CA GLY A 60 21.15 19.72 -2.49
C GLY A 60 21.59 20.85 -3.40
N LYS A 61 20.84 21.10 -4.48
CA LYS A 61 21.01 22.33 -5.25
C LYS A 61 20.75 23.49 -4.29
N THR A 62 21.82 24.01 -3.70
CA THR A 62 21.78 25.20 -2.87
C THR A 62 21.31 26.34 -3.76
N LYS A 63 20.16 26.92 -3.42
CA LYS A 63 19.61 28.09 -4.11
C LYS A 63 20.63 29.23 -3.99
N ASN A 64 20.82 29.99 -5.06
CA ASN A 64 21.78 31.07 -5.13
C ASN A 64 21.32 32.20 -4.19
N ALA A 65 21.95 32.33 -3.02
CA ALA A 65 21.68 33.36 -2.04
C ALA A 65 22.76 34.46 -2.13
N LYS A 66 22.37 35.71 -1.84
CA LYS A 66 23.25 36.89 -1.95
C LYS A 66 24.54 36.77 -1.13
N PHE A 67 24.50 36.06 -0.01
CA PHE A 67 25.67 35.74 0.79
C PHE A 67 25.69 34.22 1.02
N ARG A 68 26.75 33.55 0.59
CA ARG A 68 26.98 32.14 0.88
C ARG A 68 28.40 31.94 1.38
N VAL A 69 28.53 31.20 2.46
CA VAL A 69 29.83 30.76 2.96
C VAL A 69 30.29 29.66 2.01
N ILE A 70 31.30 29.98 1.20
CA ILE A 70 31.99 28.97 0.39
C ILE A 70 32.92 28.24 1.35
N ASN A 71 32.74 26.92 1.48
CA ASN A 71 33.69 26.10 2.23
C ASN A 71 35.03 26.16 1.49
N GLY A 72 36.05 26.73 2.13
CA GLY A 72 37.38 26.84 1.55
C GLY A 72 37.95 25.46 1.24
N THR A 73 38.59 25.31 0.09
CA THR A 73 39.27 24.09 -0.40
C THR A 73 40.62 23.88 0.26
N LYS A 74 40.77 24.28 1.54
CA LYS A 74 42.05 24.43 2.25
C LYS A 74 42.92 23.16 2.25
N ASP A 75 42.30 21.98 2.10
CA ASP A 75 42.96 20.69 2.10
C ASP A 75 42.71 19.87 0.81
N SER A 76 42.07 20.44 -0.21
CA SER A 76 41.62 19.69 -1.39
C SER A 76 42.69 19.56 -2.48
N ASP A 77 43.53 20.57 -2.68
CA ASP A 77 44.57 20.55 -3.72
C ASP A 77 45.87 21.15 -3.19
N LYS A 78 46.94 20.35 -3.11
CA LYS A 78 48.27 20.76 -2.62
C LYS A 78 49.04 21.66 -3.60
N ASP A 79 48.54 21.78 -4.82
CA ASP A 79 49.18 22.53 -5.92
C ASP A 79 48.63 23.96 -6.06
N ASP A 80 47.62 24.34 -5.28
CA ASP A 80 46.93 25.65 -5.36
C ASP A 80 47.54 26.72 -4.43
N PHE A 81 48.78 26.51 -3.96
CA PHE A 81 49.50 27.53 -3.19
C PHE A 81 50.14 28.55 -4.14
N PRO A 82 49.92 29.86 -3.95
CA PRO A 82 50.51 30.87 -4.80
C PRO A 82 52.04 30.80 -4.69
N LYS A 83 52.70 30.69 -5.85
CA LYS A 83 54.16 30.62 -5.91
C LYS A 83 54.73 32.00 -5.60
N TYR A 84 55.43 32.11 -4.48
CA TYR A 84 56.14 33.33 -4.13
C TYR A 84 57.31 33.54 -5.10
N HIS A 85 57.43 34.76 -5.64
CA HIS A 85 58.56 35.22 -6.43
C HIS A 85 59.62 35.85 -5.54
#